data_AF-A0SQ75-F1
#
_entry.id   AF-A0SQ75-F1
#
_cell.length_a   1.000
_cell.length_b   1.000
_cell.length_c   1.000
_cell.angle_alpha   90.00
_cell.angle_beta   90.00
_cell.angle_gamma   90.00
#
_symmetry.space_group_name_H-M   'P 1'
#
loop_
_entity.id
_entity.type
_entity.pdbx_description
1 polymer ?
#
loop_
_entity_poly.entity_id
_entity_poly.type
_entity_poly.pdbx_seq_one_letter_code
_entity_poly.pdbx_strand_id
1 'polypeptide(L)'
;KPCELELLSDPSQVFHYDEFTNVNYEDPNFNISIPVFGISGNHDDASGDSLLCPMDILHATGLINHFGKVIESDNIKVVPLLFQKGTTKLALYGLAAVRDERLFRTFKDNGVTFEVPTMRESEWFNLMCVHQNHTGHTNTAFLPEQFLPDFLDMVIWGHEHECIPNLVHNPMKNFDVLQPGSSVATSLCEAEAQPKYVFVLDIKHGEPPKMTPITLE
;
A
#
# COMPACT_ATOMS: atom_id res chain seq x y z
N LYS A 1 -22.57 -10.97 4.04
CA LYS A 1 -21.67 -11.62 5.02
C LYS A 1 -21.02 -10.51 5.82
N PRO A 2 -20.94 -10.60 7.16
CA PRO A 2 -20.30 -9.57 7.96
C PRO A 2 -18.79 -9.53 7.69
N CYS A 3 -18.19 -8.34 7.75
CA CYS A 3 -16.74 -8.18 7.77
C CYS A 3 -16.23 -8.53 9.18
N GLU A 4 -15.22 -9.38 9.28
CA GLU A 4 -14.61 -9.81 10.55
C GLU A 4 -13.38 -8.96 10.93
N LEU A 5 -13.08 -7.91 10.16
CA LEU A 5 -11.99 -6.98 10.44
C LEU A 5 -12.49 -5.87 11.36
N GLU A 6 -11.83 -5.72 12.51
CA GLU A 6 -12.03 -4.60 13.42
C GLU A 6 -10.97 -3.53 13.12
N LEU A 7 -11.38 -2.28 12.92
CA LEU A 7 -10.46 -1.15 12.82
C LEU A 7 -10.21 -0.58 14.23
N LEU A 8 -8.93 -0.46 14.60
CA LEU A 8 -8.47 0.01 15.91
C LEU A 8 -7.91 1.44 15.89
N SER A 9 -7.43 1.89 14.73
CA SER A 9 -6.94 3.27 14.52
C SER A 9 -8.09 4.23 14.25
N ASP A 10 -7.86 5.53 14.46
CA ASP A 10 -8.75 6.59 13.99
C ASP A 10 -8.59 6.76 12.46
N PRO A 11 -9.59 6.38 11.65
CA PRO A 11 -9.49 6.43 10.19
C PRO A 11 -9.39 7.86 9.64
N SER A 12 -9.83 8.88 10.38
CA SER A 12 -9.76 10.28 9.94
C SER A 12 -8.32 10.81 9.81
N GLN A 13 -7.35 10.14 10.43
CA GLN A 13 -5.93 10.46 10.30
C GLN A 13 -5.34 9.98 8.98
N VAL A 14 -6.00 9.04 8.29
CA VAL A 14 -5.57 8.44 7.03
C VAL A 14 -6.46 8.88 5.86
N PHE A 15 -7.76 8.99 6.11
CA PHE A 15 -8.75 9.41 5.12
C PHE A 15 -8.95 10.92 5.17
N HIS A 16 -8.16 11.62 4.37
CA HIS A 16 -8.24 13.07 4.18
C HIS A 16 -9.37 13.47 3.21
N TYR A 17 -10.60 13.06 3.52
CA TYR A 17 -11.82 13.45 2.79
C TYR A 17 -12.77 14.13 3.76
N ASP A 18 -13.27 15.31 3.41
CA ASP A 18 -14.04 16.17 4.33
C ASP A 18 -15.12 15.40 5.13
N GLU A 19 -16.07 14.76 4.42
CA GLU A 19 -17.20 14.06 5.05
C GLU A 19 -17.02 12.52 5.08
N PHE A 20 -16.07 11.99 4.32
CA PHE A 20 -15.88 10.54 4.12
C PHE A 20 -14.64 10.05 4.86
N THR A 21 -14.65 10.16 6.19
CA THR A 21 -13.48 9.88 7.03
C THR A 21 -13.47 8.49 7.66
N ASN A 22 -14.44 7.62 7.34
CA ASN A 22 -14.54 6.28 7.93
C ASN A 22 -14.35 5.17 6.89
N VAL A 23 -14.03 3.96 7.35
CA VAL A 23 -13.97 2.77 6.48
C VAL A 23 -15.37 2.42 5.97
N ASN A 24 -15.45 2.04 4.69
CA ASN A 24 -16.72 1.84 3.99
C ASN A 24 -17.62 0.75 4.58
N TYR A 25 -17.04 -0.26 5.24
CA TYR A 25 -17.79 -1.37 5.84
C TYR A 25 -18.38 -1.04 7.22
N GLU A 26 -18.02 0.11 7.80
CA GLU A 26 -18.64 0.63 9.02
C GLU A 26 -19.73 1.67 8.73
N ASP A 27 -19.94 2.04 7.47
CA ASP A 27 -21.04 2.93 7.09
C ASP A 27 -22.39 2.20 7.29
N PRO A 28 -23.32 2.76 8.08
CA PRO A 28 -24.61 2.11 8.37
C PRO A 28 -25.52 1.97 7.14
N ASN A 29 -25.23 2.65 6.04
CA ASN A 29 -26.01 2.64 4.81
C ASN A 29 -25.46 1.65 3.77
N PHE A 30 -24.23 1.14 3.96
CA PHE A 30 -23.60 0.21 3.04
C PHE A 30 -23.41 -1.18 3.66
N ASN A 31 -23.81 -2.22 2.93
CA ASN A 31 -23.57 -3.61 3.33
C ASN A 31 -22.34 -4.17 2.60
N ILE A 32 -21.15 -3.75 3.02
CA ILE A 32 -19.87 -4.18 2.41
C ILE A 32 -19.45 -5.54 2.96
N SER A 33 -19.35 -6.55 2.09
CA SER A 33 -18.90 -7.89 2.50
C SER A 33 -17.39 -8.09 2.40
N ILE A 34 -16.72 -7.42 1.47
CA ILE A 34 -15.28 -7.49 1.25
C ILE A 34 -14.81 -6.06 1.03
N PRO A 35 -14.18 -5.42 2.04
CA PRO A 35 -13.67 -4.07 1.87
C PRO A 35 -12.43 -4.10 0.97
N VAL A 36 -12.35 -3.15 0.05
CA VAL A 36 -11.19 -2.95 -0.83
C VAL A 36 -10.40 -1.76 -0.31
N PHE A 37 -9.08 -1.91 -0.21
CA PHE A 37 -8.15 -0.84 0.15
C PHE A 37 -7.17 -0.64 -1.00
N GLY A 38 -6.88 0.61 -1.35
CA GLY A 38 -5.94 0.90 -2.43
C GLY A 38 -5.25 2.24 -2.26
N ILE A 39 -4.07 2.36 -2.85
CA ILE A 39 -3.32 3.61 -3.02
C ILE A 39 -3.41 4.04 -4.50
N SER A 40 -3.32 5.33 -4.80
CA SER A 40 -3.28 5.80 -6.20
C SER A 40 -1.92 5.57 -6.85
N GLY A 41 -1.92 5.09 -8.10
CA GLY A 41 -0.73 4.99 -8.95
C GLY A 41 -0.39 6.28 -9.67
N ASN A 42 0.63 6.25 -10.54
CA ASN A 42 1.06 7.40 -11.34
C ASN A 42 0.10 7.76 -12.49
N HIS A 43 -0.81 6.84 -12.86
CA HIS A 43 -1.89 7.06 -13.83
C HIS A 43 -3.23 7.40 -13.16
N ASP A 44 -3.30 7.33 -11.84
CA ASP A 44 -4.46 7.70 -11.03
C ASP A 44 -4.22 9.07 -10.37
N ASP A 45 -3.53 9.98 -11.04
CA ASP A 45 -3.11 11.25 -10.47
C ASP A 45 -4.28 12.23 -10.34
N ALA A 46 -4.17 13.11 -9.34
CA ALA A 46 -5.13 14.19 -9.13
C ALA A 46 -5.04 15.20 -10.28
N SER A 47 -6.19 15.58 -10.84
CA SER A 47 -6.25 16.55 -11.94
C SER A 47 -7.45 17.50 -11.81
N GLY A 48 -7.45 18.56 -12.63
CA GLY A 48 -8.49 19.59 -12.65
C GLY A 48 -8.45 20.55 -11.44
N ASP A 49 -9.41 21.47 -11.40
CA ASP A 49 -9.42 22.57 -10.43
C ASP A 49 -9.62 22.10 -8.99
N SER A 50 -10.29 20.97 -8.79
CA SER A 50 -10.54 20.38 -7.47
C SER A 50 -9.48 19.38 -7.03
N LEU A 51 -8.47 19.10 -7.88
CA LEU A 51 -7.37 18.15 -7.59
C LEU A 51 -7.88 16.80 -7.06
N LEU A 52 -8.94 16.27 -7.67
CA LEU A 52 -9.48 14.95 -7.36
C LEU A 52 -8.85 13.91 -8.28
N CYS A 53 -8.57 12.72 -7.74
CA CYS A 53 -8.20 11.57 -8.53
C CYS A 53 -9.36 10.57 -8.69
N PRO A 54 -9.29 9.62 -9.65
CA PRO A 54 -10.33 8.60 -9.81
C PRO A 54 -10.61 7.79 -8.53
N MET A 55 -9.58 7.56 -7.72
CA MET A 55 -9.70 6.85 -6.44
C MET A 55 -10.52 7.64 -5.41
N ASP A 56 -10.47 8.98 -5.43
CA ASP A 56 -11.29 9.82 -4.55
C ASP A 56 -12.79 9.68 -4.88
N ILE A 57 -13.13 9.58 -6.16
CA ILE A 57 -14.51 9.35 -6.62
C ILE A 57 -15.00 7.99 -6.15
N LEU A 58 -14.21 6.93 -6.34
CA LEU A 58 -14.55 5.59 -5.88
C LEU A 58 -14.70 5.53 -4.36
N HIS A 59 -13.84 6.25 -3.62
CA HIS A 59 -13.94 6.37 -2.17
C HIS A 59 -15.26 7.01 -1.75
N ALA A 60 -15.62 8.14 -2.33
CA ALA A 60 -16.88 8.83 -2.03
C ALA A 60 -18.14 7.98 -2.32
N THR A 61 -18.04 7.01 -3.24
CA THR A 61 -19.13 6.06 -3.53
C THR A 61 -19.20 4.86 -2.57
N GLY A 62 -18.29 4.73 -1.61
CA GLY A 62 -18.20 3.60 -0.67
C GLY A 62 -17.65 2.32 -1.28
N LEU A 63 -17.10 2.35 -2.50
CA LEU A 63 -16.62 1.16 -3.21
C LEU A 63 -15.18 0.77 -2.83
N ILE A 64 -14.34 1.76 -2.48
CA ILE A 64 -12.95 1.54 -2.08
C ILE A 64 -12.59 2.43 -0.90
N ASN A 65 -11.65 1.98 -0.07
CA ASN A 65 -11.01 2.80 0.94
C ASN A 65 -9.66 3.29 0.37
N HIS A 66 -9.68 4.45 -0.30
CA HIS A 66 -8.46 5.09 -0.81
C HIS A 66 -7.61 5.66 0.36
N PHE A 67 -6.45 5.04 0.63
CA PHE A 67 -5.52 5.40 1.70
C PHE A 67 -4.13 5.78 1.15
N GLY A 68 -3.22 6.23 2.01
CA GLY A 68 -1.83 6.53 1.62
C GLY A 68 -1.65 7.78 0.76
N LYS A 69 -2.63 8.70 0.78
CA LYS A 69 -2.62 9.96 0.02
C LYS A 69 -1.51 10.88 0.54
N VAL A 70 -0.73 11.45 -0.38
CA VAL A 70 0.36 12.39 -0.04
C VAL A 70 -0.14 13.83 -0.20
N ILE A 71 -0.32 14.52 0.93
CA ILE A 71 -0.78 15.92 0.96
C ILE A 71 0.40 16.88 0.69
N GLU A 72 1.51 16.66 1.40
CA GLU A 72 2.74 17.45 1.27
C GLU A 72 3.89 16.53 0.87
N SER A 73 4.46 16.74 -0.31
CA SER A 73 5.52 15.85 -0.83
C SER A 73 6.92 16.17 -0.31
N ASP A 74 7.09 17.30 0.39
CA ASP A 74 8.34 17.66 1.07
C ASP A 74 8.34 17.25 2.56
N ASN A 75 7.17 16.96 3.13
CA ASN A 75 6.98 16.51 4.50
C ASN A 75 5.89 15.43 4.54
N ILE A 76 6.28 14.20 4.21
CA ILE A 76 5.39 13.05 4.11
C ILE A 76 5.28 12.39 5.48
N LYS A 77 4.06 12.32 5.99
CA LYS A 77 3.72 11.58 7.20
C LYS A 77 2.93 10.32 6.81
N VAL A 78 3.50 9.15 7.07
CA VAL A 78 2.87 7.85 6.79
C VAL A 78 2.23 7.34 8.08
N VAL A 79 0.90 7.29 8.10
CA VAL A 79 0.08 6.82 9.23
C VAL A 79 -0.57 5.48 8.85
N PRO A 80 -0.47 4.43 9.69
CA PRO A 80 -1.06 3.14 9.39
C PRO A 80 -2.56 3.08 9.72
N LEU A 81 -3.29 2.28 8.96
CA LEU A 81 -4.56 1.72 9.41
C LEU A 81 -4.29 0.47 10.25
N LEU A 82 -4.82 0.43 11.47
CA LEU A 82 -4.59 -0.65 12.42
C LEU A 82 -5.79 -1.57 12.46
N PHE A 83 -5.63 -2.81 12.00
CA PHE A 83 -6.69 -3.81 11.97
C PHE A 83 -6.44 -4.97 12.93
N GLN A 84 -7.51 -5.56 13.42
CA GLN A 84 -7.48 -6.80 14.19
C GLN A 84 -8.52 -7.79 13.67
N LYS A 85 -8.11 -9.07 13.57
CA LYS A 85 -8.98 -10.21 13.31
C LYS A 85 -8.66 -11.33 14.29
N GLY A 86 -9.54 -11.56 15.25
CA GLY A 86 -9.26 -12.49 16.36
C GLY A 86 -8.04 -12.02 17.14
N THR A 87 -6.96 -12.82 17.15
CA THR A 87 -5.68 -12.46 17.79
C THR A 87 -4.65 -11.88 16.83
N THR A 88 -4.92 -11.89 15.51
CA THR A 88 -4.01 -11.37 14.50
C THR A 88 -4.19 -9.87 14.34
N LYS A 89 -3.09 -9.14 14.26
CA LYS A 89 -3.06 -7.69 14.08
C LYS A 89 -2.25 -7.31 12.87
N LEU A 90 -2.74 -6.31 12.14
CA LEU A 90 -2.16 -5.80 10.91
C LEU A 90 -2.04 -4.28 11.02
N ALA A 91 -0.84 -3.76 10.80
CA ALA A 91 -0.61 -2.34 10.56
C ALA A 91 -0.41 -2.15 9.06
N LEU A 92 -1.38 -1.53 8.39
CA LEU A 92 -1.39 -1.31 6.95
C LEU A 92 -0.92 0.11 6.64
N TYR A 93 0.28 0.22 6.06
CA TYR A 93 0.90 1.46 5.62
C TYR A 93 0.74 1.61 4.10
N GLY A 94 0.60 2.86 3.63
CA GLY A 94 0.45 3.14 2.21
C GLY A 94 1.16 4.43 1.82
N LEU A 95 1.79 4.41 0.64
CA LEU A 95 2.37 5.58 0.00
C LEU A 95 1.97 5.60 -1.46
N ALA A 96 1.04 6.49 -1.80
CA ALA A 96 0.64 6.77 -3.18
C ALA A 96 1.84 7.18 -4.04
N ALA A 97 1.66 7.09 -5.36
CA ALA A 97 2.67 7.53 -6.31
C ALA A 97 3.07 9.00 -6.07
N VAL A 98 4.36 9.21 -5.95
CA VAL A 98 5.05 10.50 -5.89
C VAL A 98 6.14 10.44 -6.93
N ARG A 99 6.40 11.53 -7.65
CA ARG A 99 7.49 11.59 -8.62
C ARG A 99 8.81 11.09 -7.98
N ASP A 100 9.45 10.10 -8.59
CA ASP A 100 10.55 9.35 -7.98
C ASP A 100 11.70 10.26 -7.51
N GLU A 101 12.17 11.20 -8.34
CA GLU A 101 13.31 12.04 -7.93
C GLU A 101 12.96 13.01 -6.81
N ARG A 102 11.67 13.35 -6.64
CA ARG A 102 11.21 14.15 -5.50
C ARG A 102 11.20 13.28 -4.26
N LEU A 103 10.55 12.11 -4.32
CA LEU A 103 10.47 11.18 -3.19
C LEU A 103 11.86 10.77 -2.69
N PHE A 104 12.79 10.48 -3.61
CA PHE A 104 14.17 10.16 -3.27
C PHE A 104 14.83 11.27 -2.45
N ARG A 105 14.66 12.54 -2.85
CA ARG A 105 15.18 13.69 -2.09
C ARG A 105 14.49 13.83 -0.75
N THR A 106 13.16 13.70 -0.70
CA THR A 106 12.39 13.78 0.54
C THR A 106 12.86 12.75 1.56
N PHE A 107 13.08 11.49 1.16
CA PHE A 107 13.67 10.48 2.05
C PHE A 107 15.09 10.86 2.50
N LYS A 108 15.95 11.28 1.55
CA LYS A 108 17.34 11.66 1.85
C LYS A 108 17.43 12.82 2.84
N ASP A 109 16.50 13.76 2.76
CA ASP A 109 16.45 14.95 3.62
C ASP A 109 15.67 14.70 4.93
N ASN A 110 15.28 13.44 5.21
CA ASN A 110 14.46 13.03 6.36
C ASN A 110 13.08 13.69 6.42
N GLY A 111 12.52 14.05 5.26
CA GLY A 111 11.17 14.58 5.12
C GLY A 111 10.08 13.49 5.07
N VAL A 112 10.42 12.22 5.30
CA VAL A 112 9.44 11.13 5.41
C VAL A 112 9.47 10.57 6.83
N THR A 113 8.31 10.54 7.48
CA THR A 113 8.15 10.03 8.85
C THR A 113 7.07 8.96 8.90
N PHE A 114 7.24 7.98 9.79
CA PHE A 114 6.32 6.87 9.98
C PHE A 114 5.77 6.90 11.40
N GLU A 115 4.46 6.84 11.55
CA GLU A 115 3.85 6.60 12.84
C GLU A 115 3.81 5.11 13.14
N VAL A 116 4.50 4.71 14.21
CA VAL A 116 4.54 3.33 14.66
C VAL A 116 3.64 3.20 15.90
N PRO A 117 2.72 2.22 15.96
CA PRO A 117 1.85 2.04 17.11
C PRO A 117 2.67 1.64 18.35
N THR A 118 2.79 2.55 19.32
CA THR A 118 3.60 2.35 20.55
C THR A 118 3.10 1.23 21.46
N MET A 119 1.83 0.82 21.31
CA MET A 119 1.29 -0.31 22.05
C MET A 119 1.53 -1.60 21.27
N ARG A 120 2.26 -2.53 21.90
CA ARG A 120 2.43 -3.91 21.43
C ARG A 120 3.14 -3.97 20.07
N GLU A 121 4.21 -3.19 19.91
CA GLU A 121 4.99 -3.05 18.67
C GLU A 121 5.35 -4.41 18.02
N SER A 122 5.66 -5.43 18.82
CA SER A 122 6.01 -6.77 18.33
C SER A 122 4.82 -7.67 17.96
N GLU A 123 3.57 -7.22 18.14
CA GLU A 123 2.37 -7.99 17.81
C GLU A 123 1.80 -7.66 16.42
N TRP A 124 2.23 -6.55 15.82
CA TRP A 124 1.72 -6.09 14.53
C TRP A 124 2.49 -6.73 13.39
N PHE A 125 1.78 -7.27 12.41
CA PHE A 125 2.33 -7.50 11.08
C PHE A 125 2.28 -6.18 10.31
N ASN A 126 3.44 -5.63 9.94
CA ASN A 126 3.59 -4.33 9.30
C ASN A 126 3.71 -4.51 7.78
N LEU A 127 2.61 -4.22 7.09
CA LEU A 127 2.49 -4.33 5.63
C LEU A 127 2.50 -2.94 5.02
N MET A 128 3.39 -2.68 4.06
CA MET A 128 3.44 -1.41 3.34
C MET A 128 3.15 -1.58 1.85
N CYS A 129 2.29 -0.74 1.30
CA CYS A 129 2.07 -0.63 -0.14
C CYS A 129 2.76 0.63 -0.69
N VAL A 130 3.54 0.48 -1.76
CA VAL A 130 4.19 1.60 -2.48
C VAL A 130 3.91 1.53 -3.97
N HIS A 131 4.02 2.66 -4.67
CA HIS A 131 3.91 2.72 -6.13
C HIS A 131 5.02 3.60 -6.72
N GLN A 132 6.21 3.01 -6.92
CA GLN A 132 7.45 3.71 -7.29
C GLN A 132 8.31 2.81 -8.18
N ASN A 133 9.21 3.40 -8.98
CA ASN A 133 10.24 2.62 -9.66
C ASN A 133 11.05 1.81 -8.63
N HIS A 134 11.16 0.50 -8.85
CA HIS A 134 11.91 -0.42 -7.98
C HIS A 134 13.38 -0.45 -8.36
N THR A 135 13.68 -0.36 -9.65
CA THR A 135 15.05 -0.27 -10.17
C THR A 135 15.25 1.01 -10.97
N GLY A 136 16.29 1.77 -10.65
CA GLY A 136 16.55 3.05 -11.30
C GLY A 136 17.37 2.92 -12.58
N HIS A 137 16.94 3.59 -13.64
CA HIS A 137 17.79 3.87 -14.81
C HIS A 137 18.80 5.01 -14.53
N THR A 138 18.54 5.84 -13.52
CA THR A 138 19.45 6.88 -13.00
C THR A 138 19.54 6.76 -11.47
N ASN A 139 20.57 7.36 -10.86
CA ASN A 139 20.85 7.21 -9.43
C ASN A 139 19.76 7.74 -8.48
N THR A 140 18.74 8.44 -8.97
CA THR A 140 17.69 9.06 -8.12
C THR A 140 16.26 8.81 -8.58
N ALA A 141 16.05 8.15 -9.73
CA ALA A 141 14.72 7.91 -10.30
C ALA A 141 14.19 6.53 -9.92
N PHE A 142 14.21 6.21 -8.63
CA PHE A 142 13.65 5.00 -8.02
C PHE A 142 13.58 5.17 -6.50
N LEU A 143 12.87 4.27 -5.83
CA LEU A 143 12.87 4.17 -4.38
C LEU A 143 13.80 3.03 -3.95
N PRO A 144 14.99 3.30 -3.37
CA PRO A 144 15.82 2.24 -2.81
C PRO A 144 15.11 1.59 -1.62
N GLU A 145 15.07 0.26 -1.58
CA GLU A 145 14.52 -0.49 -0.43
C GLU A 145 15.16 -0.08 0.90
N GLN A 146 16.41 0.38 0.89
CA GLN A 146 17.14 0.80 2.10
C GLN A 146 16.55 2.05 2.76
N PHE A 147 15.75 2.84 2.04
CA PHE A 147 15.06 4.01 2.59
C PHE A 147 13.85 3.63 3.45
N LEU A 148 13.28 2.44 3.23
CA LEU A 148 12.13 1.98 4.00
C LEU A 148 12.54 1.61 5.43
N PRO A 149 11.66 1.68 6.43
CA PRO A 149 12.01 1.32 7.81
C PRO A 149 12.27 -0.17 8.02
N ASP A 150 13.13 -0.51 9.00
CA ASP A 150 13.46 -1.91 9.36
C ASP A 150 12.32 -2.62 10.13
N PHE A 151 11.31 -1.89 10.61
CA PHE A 151 10.18 -2.48 11.34
C PHE A 151 9.14 -3.14 10.43
N LEU A 152 9.21 -2.88 9.11
CA LEU A 152 8.30 -3.49 8.16
C LEU A 152 8.53 -4.99 8.11
N ASP A 153 7.46 -5.76 7.95
CA ASP A 153 7.55 -7.21 7.75
C ASP A 153 7.45 -7.55 6.25
N MET A 154 6.63 -6.80 5.52
CA MET A 154 6.40 -7.03 4.10
C MET A 154 6.08 -5.74 3.33
N VAL A 155 6.57 -5.65 2.08
CA VAL A 155 6.30 -4.55 1.16
C VAL A 155 5.66 -5.08 -0.13
N ILE A 156 4.52 -4.50 -0.52
CA ILE A 156 3.90 -4.72 -1.83
C ILE A 156 4.34 -3.57 -2.73
N TRP A 157 5.07 -3.93 -3.80
CA TRP A 157 5.68 -3.00 -4.72
C TRP A 157 4.86 -2.88 -6.00
N GLY A 158 4.06 -1.81 -6.10
CA GLY A 158 3.37 -1.42 -7.34
C GLY A 158 4.30 -0.75 -8.35
N HIS A 159 3.74 -0.10 -9.36
CA HIS A 159 4.43 0.54 -10.49
C HIS A 159 5.13 -0.42 -11.46
N GLU A 160 5.91 -1.36 -10.96
CA GLU A 160 6.59 -2.33 -11.81
C GLU A 160 5.59 -3.33 -12.41
N HIS A 161 5.67 -3.53 -13.72
CA HIS A 161 4.72 -4.38 -14.44
C HIS A 161 5.21 -5.83 -14.61
N GLU A 162 6.50 -6.08 -14.39
CA GLU A 162 7.04 -7.44 -14.31
C GLU A 162 6.44 -8.15 -13.10
N CYS A 163 5.85 -9.32 -13.31
CA CYS A 163 5.36 -10.14 -12.22
C CYS A 163 6.48 -11.01 -11.69
N ILE A 164 6.84 -10.83 -10.40
CA ILE A 164 7.73 -11.73 -9.66
C ILE A 164 6.84 -12.56 -8.74
N PRO A 165 6.53 -13.83 -9.10
CA PRO A 165 5.45 -14.59 -8.46
C PRO A 165 5.83 -15.21 -7.10
N ASN A 166 6.91 -14.73 -6.48
CA ASN A 166 7.42 -15.18 -5.20
C ASN A 166 7.87 -13.97 -4.36
N LEU A 167 7.87 -14.14 -3.04
CA LEU A 167 8.47 -13.18 -2.13
C LEU A 167 9.99 -13.14 -2.35
N VAL A 168 10.56 -11.94 -2.27
CA VAL A 168 12.01 -11.69 -2.32
C VAL A 168 12.43 -11.09 -0.99
N HIS A 169 13.24 -11.81 -0.22
CA HIS A 169 13.69 -11.36 1.09
C HIS A 169 14.81 -10.32 0.97
N ASN A 170 14.68 -9.18 1.65
CA ASN A 170 15.73 -8.19 1.79
C ASN A 170 16.56 -8.46 3.06
N PRO A 171 17.80 -8.98 2.96
CA PRO A 171 18.59 -9.34 4.14
C PRO A 171 19.12 -8.13 4.92
N MET A 172 19.14 -6.93 4.34
CA MET A 172 19.60 -5.72 5.03
C MET A 172 18.50 -5.10 5.88
N LYS A 173 17.24 -5.20 5.41
CA LYS A 173 16.08 -4.57 6.04
C LYS A 173 15.16 -5.55 6.75
N ASN A 174 15.37 -6.85 6.52
CA ASN A 174 14.66 -7.96 7.14
C ASN A 174 13.15 -7.98 6.87
N PHE A 175 12.71 -7.43 5.73
CA PHE A 175 11.34 -7.58 5.21
C PHE A 175 11.33 -8.36 3.90
N ASP A 176 10.16 -8.89 3.54
CA ASP A 176 9.92 -9.53 2.25
C ASP A 176 9.24 -8.56 1.27
N VAL A 177 9.65 -8.59 0.01
CA VAL A 177 9.05 -7.79 -1.08
C VAL A 177 8.23 -8.69 -1.99
N LEU A 178 7.01 -8.26 -2.29
CA LEU A 178 6.17 -8.79 -3.36
C LEU A 178 6.04 -7.75 -4.47
N GLN A 179 6.48 -8.09 -5.68
CA GLN A 179 6.22 -7.32 -6.89
C GLN A 179 5.19 -8.07 -7.76
N PRO A 180 3.89 -7.78 -7.60
CA PRO A 180 2.84 -8.57 -8.24
C PRO A 180 2.77 -8.38 -9.77
N GLY A 181 3.34 -7.29 -10.29
CA GLY A 181 3.22 -6.92 -11.70
C GLY A 181 1.85 -6.33 -12.06
N SER A 182 1.67 -6.03 -13.34
CA SER A 182 0.42 -5.52 -13.90
C SER A 182 -0.60 -6.64 -14.15
N SER A 183 -1.89 -6.30 -14.21
CA SER A 183 -2.95 -7.24 -14.59
C SER A 183 -3.09 -7.41 -16.11
N VAL A 184 -2.43 -6.55 -16.90
CA VAL A 184 -2.45 -6.56 -18.37
C VAL A 184 -1.15 -5.99 -18.90
N ALA A 185 -0.69 -6.49 -20.05
CA ALA A 185 0.48 -5.93 -20.72
C ALA A 185 0.19 -4.50 -21.22
N THR A 186 0.90 -3.50 -20.68
CA THR A 186 0.79 -2.10 -21.14
C THR A 186 1.82 -1.73 -22.20
N SER A 187 2.86 -2.56 -22.31
CA SER A 187 3.96 -2.44 -23.27
C SER A 187 4.36 -3.83 -23.78
N LEU A 188 4.94 -3.88 -24.98
CA LEU A 188 5.40 -5.12 -25.60
C LEU A 188 6.88 -5.36 -25.28
N CYS A 189 7.18 -5.74 -24.03
CA CYS A 189 8.52 -6.04 -23.56
C CYS A 189 8.59 -7.41 -22.85
N GLU A 190 9.80 -7.93 -22.65
CA GLU A 190 10.03 -9.25 -22.05
C GLU A 190 9.51 -9.36 -20.61
N ALA A 191 9.66 -8.28 -19.84
CA ALA A 191 9.13 -8.17 -18.48
C ALA A 191 7.60 -8.29 -18.43
N GLU A 192 6.89 -7.71 -19.40
CA GLU A 192 5.42 -7.78 -19.46
C GLU A 192 4.89 -9.08 -20.10
N ALA A 193 5.76 -9.87 -20.76
CA ALA A 193 5.42 -11.15 -21.36
C ALA A 193 5.31 -12.30 -20.35
N GLN A 194 5.77 -12.10 -19.11
CA GLN A 194 5.66 -13.10 -18.05
C GLN A 194 4.19 -13.34 -17.67
N PRO A 195 3.81 -14.58 -17.26
CA PRO A 195 2.46 -14.85 -16.77
C PRO A 195 2.09 -13.94 -15.61
N LYS A 196 0.85 -13.46 -15.61
CA LYS A 196 0.33 -12.54 -14.58
C LYS A 196 -0.42 -13.32 -13.50
N TYR A 197 -0.30 -12.86 -12.27
CA TYR A 197 -0.89 -13.49 -11.10
C TYR A 197 -1.60 -12.46 -10.22
N VAL A 198 -2.58 -12.93 -9.45
CA VAL A 198 -3.01 -12.31 -8.21
C VAL A 198 -2.60 -13.20 -7.04
N PHE A 199 -2.57 -12.65 -5.84
CA PHE A 199 -2.01 -13.35 -4.69
C PHE A 199 -3.00 -13.38 -3.53
N VAL A 200 -3.17 -14.55 -2.93
CA VAL A 200 -3.85 -14.69 -1.64
C VAL A 200 -2.79 -14.70 -0.55
N LEU A 201 -2.79 -13.68 0.29
CA LEU A 201 -1.88 -13.53 1.42
C LEU A 201 -2.63 -13.86 2.72
N ASP A 202 -2.23 -14.93 3.38
CA ASP A 202 -2.72 -15.34 4.68
C ASP A 202 -1.75 -14.87 5.78
N ILE A 203 -2.23 -14.00 6.67
CA ILE A 203 -1.47 -13.48 7.82
C ILE A 203 -2.10 -14.05 9.09
N LYS A 204 -1.26 -14.63 9.96
CA LYS A 204 -1.70 -15.21 11.23
C LYS A 204 -0.68 -14.97 12.34
N HIS A 205 -1.15 -14.51 13.49
CA HIS A 205 -0.28 -14.28 14.64
C HIS A 205 0.53 -15.52 15.02
N GLY A 206 1.86 -15.36 15.12
CA GLY A 206 2.80 -16.43 15.49
C GLY A 206 3.17 -17.39 14.37
N GLU A 207 2.69 -17.17 13.14
CA GLU A 207 3.05 -17.97 11.96
C GLU A 207 3.63 -17.06 10.86
N PRO A 208 4.58 -17.56 10.05
CA PRO A 208 5.07 -16.79 8.90
C PRO A 208 3.94 -16.55 7.89
N PRO A 209 3.96 -15.41 7.16
CA PRO A 209 2.95 -15.14 6.14
C PRO A 209 2.98 -16.21 5.06
N LYS A 210 1.80 -16.66 4.64
CA LYS A 210 1.66 -17.64 3.55
C LYS A 210 1.07 -16.95 2.34
N MET A 211 1.79 -16.98 1.23
CA MET A 211 1.35 -16.43 -0.04
C MET A 211 1.02 -17.54 -1.02
N THR A 212 -0.15 -17.47 -1.66
CA THR A 212 -0.57 -18.38 -2.72
C THR A 212 -0.82 -17.60 -4.01
N PRO A 213 0.02 -17.77 -5.05
CA PRO A 213 -0.22 -17.15 -6.35
C PRO A 213 -1.36 -17.86 -7.09
N ILE A 214 -2.20 -17.08 -7.76
CA ILE A 214 -3.31 -17.52 -8.62
C ILE A 214 -3.11 -16.89 -9.99
N THR A 215 -2.91 -17.71 -11.01
CA THR A 215 -2.72 -17.23 -12.39
C THR A 215 -3.97 -16.51 -12.88
N LEU A 216 -3.79 -15.40 -13.60
CA LEU A 216 -4.86 -14.74 -14.34
C LEU A 216 -5.11 -15.47 -15.66
N GLU A 217 -6.36 -15.88 -15.90
CA GLU A 217 -6.82 -16.55 -17.13
C GLU A 217 -7.27 -15.58 -18.22
#